data_AF-A0A542AQP9-F1
#
_entry.id   AF-A0A542AQP9-F1
#
_cell.length_a   1.000
_cell.length_b   1.000
_cell.length_c   1.000
_cell.angle_alpha   90.00
_cell.angle_beta   90.00
_cell.angle_gamma   90.00
#
_symmetry.space_group_name_H-M   'P 1'
#
loop_
_entity.id
_entity.type
_entity.pdbx_description
1 polymer ?
#
loop_
_entity_poly.entity_id
_entity_poly.type
_entity_poly.pdbx_seq_one_letter_code
_entity_poly.pdbx_strand_id
1 'polypeptide(L)'
;MFLNFRSKKGTTMVEVLAAVVILALVVTAVLSTIGFSQRTILSKSTESGAAAQAQEIADALITKLHGADADSLKTAEVLGAKYVENADFPDPSSSDDKQFTFIPVEKDADGIEGYRIKAAVYFTDGSGRKCVQMTAFSAKDGDAP
;
A
#
# COMPACT_ATOMS: atom_id res chain seq x y z
N MET A 1 -13.55 -39.69 57.76
CA MET A 1 -13.06 -39.49 56.37
C MET A 1 -11.96 -38.43 56.43
N PHE A 2 -10.70 -38.86 56.54
CA PHE A 2 -9.58 -37.95 56.70
C PHE A 2 -9.31 -37.23 55.37
N LEU A 3 -9.48 -35.91 55.36
CA LEU A 3 -8.94 -35.04 54.32
C LEU A 3 -7.42 -35.20 54.33
N ASN A 4 -6.93 -35.96 53.36
CA ASN A 4 -5.52 -36.24 53.18
C ASN A 4 -4.87 -34.93 52.69
N PHE A 5 -4.24 -34.18 53.60
CA PHE A 5 -3.43 -33.02 53.27
C PHE A 5 -2.21 -33.49 52.48
N ARG A 6 -2.39 -33.54 51.16
CA ARG A 6 -1.37 -33.79 50.15
C ARG A 6 -0.18 -32.87 50.43
N SER A 7 0.96 -33.48 50.72
CA SER A 7 2.24 -32.87 51.12
C SER A 7 2.51 -31.52 50.43
N LYS A 8 2.72 -30.46 51.22
CA LYS A 8 3.37 -29.22 50.78
C LYS A 8 4.87 -29.50 50.58
N LYS A 9 5.25 -30.16 49.48
CA LYS A 9 6.66 -30.17 49.04
C LYS A 9 6.97 -28.76 48.55
N GLY A 10 7.90 -28.07 49.23
CA GLY A 10 8.40 -26.78 48.76
C GLY A 10 8.98 -26.94 47.35
N THR A 11 8.68 -25.99 46.48
CA THR A 11 9.18 -25.94 45.12
C THR A 11 10.71 -25.98 45.15
N THR A 12 11.31 -26.93 44.45
CA THR A 12 12.77 -27.00 44.37
C THR A 12 13.29 -25.87 43.49
N MET A 13 14.47 -25.33 43.80
CA MET A 13 15.09 -24.24 43.01
C MET A 13 15.19 -24.57 41.51
N VAL A 14 15.36 -25.85 41.17
CA VAL A 14 15.45 -26.34 39.80
C VAL A 14 14.11 -26.23 39.07
N GLU A 15 12.99 -26.52 39.74
CA GLU A 15 11.64 -26.38 39.16
C GLU A 15 11.32 -24.90 38.89
N VAL A 16 11.70 -24.01 39.80
CA VAL A 16 11.52 -22.56 39.61
C VAL A 16 12.36 -22.05 38.44
N LEU A 17 13.63 -22.48 38.36
CA LEU A 17 14.51 -22.12 37.25
C LEU A 17 13.97 -22.62 35.90
N ALA A 18 13.52 -23.88 35.84
CA ALA A 18 12.94 -24.46 34.64
C ALA A 18 11.68 -23.71 34.21
N ALA A 19 10.80 -23.37 35.15
CA ALA A 19 9.59 -22.60 34.87
C ALA A 19 9.91 -21.20 34.31
N VAL A 20 10.92 -20.52 34.88
CA VAL A 20 11.35 -19.19 34.42
C VAL A 20 11.94 -19.25 33.01
N VAL A 21 12.75 -20.26 32.70
CA VAL A 21 13.33 -20.43 31.36
C VAL A 21 12.25 -20.71 30.32
N ILE A 22 11.30 -21.61 30.63
CA ILE A 22 10.17 -21.89 29.73
C ILE A 22 9.34 -20.62 29.50
N LEU A 23 9.03 -19.88 30.58
CA LEU A 23 8.29 -18.64 30.49
C LEU A 23 9.03 -17.59 29.65
N ALA A 24 10.35 -17.45 29.82
CA ALA A 24 11.16 -16.53 29.03
C ALA A 24 11.11 -16.87 27.54
N LEU A 25 11.25 -18.15 27.17
CA LEU A 25 11.17 -18.60 25.77
C LEU A 25 9.80 -18.30 25.16
N VAL A 26 8.72 -18.58 25.89
CA VAL A 26 7.34 -18.32 25.43
C VAL A 26 7.11 -16.82 25.26
N VAL A 27 7.53 -16.00 26.24
CA VAL A 27 7.38 -14.55 26.17
C VAL A 27 8.16 -13.98 24.99
N THR A 28 9.40 -14.40 24.77
CA THR A 28 10.19 -13.94 23.61
C THR A 28 9.55 -14.35 22.28
N ALA A 29 9.02 -15.56 22.18
CA ALA A 29 8.30 -16.01 20.99
C ALA A 29 7.06 -15.14 20.72
N VAL A 30 6.24 -14.87 21.75
CA VAL A 30 5.04 -14.04 21.63
C VAL A 30 5.38 -12.59 21.27
N LEU A 31 6.40 -12.00 21.89
CA LEU A 31 6.83 -10.63 21.56
C LEU A 31 7.33 -10.52 20.12
N SER A 32 8.03 -11.56 19.63
CA SER A 32 8.52 -11.60 18.25
C SER A 32 7.38 -11.66 17.23
N THR A 33 6.35 -12.47 17.49
CA THR A 33 5.19 -12.58 16.59
C THR A 33 4.34 -11.31 16.58
N ILE A 34 4.15 -10.65 17.73
CA ILE A 34 3.46 -9.36 17.81
C ILE A 34 4.22 -8.29 17.02
N GLY A 35 5.54 -8.20 17.20
CA GLY A 35 6.38 -7.24 16.48
C GLY A 35 6.31 -7.42 14.96
N PHE A 36 6.33 -8.68 14.49
CA PHE A 36 6.16 -8.98 13.06
C PHE A 36 4.76 -8.58 12.54
N SER A 37 3.72 -8.85 13.33
CA SER A 37 2.34 -8.53 12.98
C SER A 37 2.13 -7.02 12.86
N GLN A 38 2.66 -6.23 13.81
CA GLN A 38 2.58 -4.77 13.77
C GLN A 38 3.27 -4.19 12.54
N ARG A 39 4.48 -4.66 12.20
CA ARG A 39 5.19 -4.24 10.98
C ARG A 39 4.40 -4.55 9.72
N THR A 40 3.79 -5.74 9.66
CA THR A 40 2.99 -6.16 8.51
C THR A 40 1.73 -5.32 8.36
N ILE A 41 1.06 -4.97 9.46
CA ILE A 41 -0.14 -4.12 9.44
C ILE A 41 0.22 -2.70 8.99
N LEU A 42 1.30 -2.12 9.53
CA LEU A 42 1.74 -0.79 9.13
C LEU A 42 2.11 -0.74 7.64
N SER A 43 2.87 -1.75 7.17
CA SER A 43 3.20 -1.94 5.75
C SER A 43 1.95 -1.98 4.87
N LYS A 44 0.97 -2.84 5.20
CA LYS A 44 -0.30 -2.95 4.47
C LYS A 44 -1.13 -1.67 4.52
N SER A 45 -1.10 -0.96 5.65
CA SER A 45 -1.80 0.31 5.81
C SER A 45 -1.18 1.39 4.91
N THR A 46 0.15 1.49 4.86
CA THR A 46 0.86 2.42 3.96
C THR A 46 0.61 2.09 2.49
N GLU A 47 0.62 0.81 2.13
CA GLU A 47 0.32 0.34 0.78
C GLU A 47 -1.14 0.66 0.39
N SER A 48 -2.10 0.39 1.29
CA SER A 48 -3.51 0.70 1.06
C SER A 48 -3.75 2.22 0.95
N GLY A 49 -3.03 3.03 1.72
CA GLY A 49 -3.08 4.49 1.62
C GLY A 49 -2.52 4.98 0.29
N ALA A 50 -1.39 4.44 -0.16
CA ALA A 50 -0.80 4.76 -1.45
C ALA A 50 -1.73 4.34 -2.62
N ALA A 51 -2.38 3.18 -2.51
CA ALA A 51 -3.38 2.73 -3.48
C ALA A 51 -4.59 3.66 -3.54
N ALA A 52 -5.12 4.09 -2.39
CA ALA A 52 -6.23 5.05 -2.33
C ALA A 52 -5.85 6.39 -2.97
N GLN A 53 -4.62 6.88 -2.75
CA GLN A 53 -4.14 8.10 -3.40
C GLN A 53 -3.96 7.93 -4.91
N ALA A 54 -3.44 6.78 -5.37
CA ALA A 54 -3.32 6.49 -6.79
C ALA A 54 -4.71 6.46 -7.45
N GLN A 55 -5.71 5.94 -6.73
CA GLN A 55 -7.10 5.96 -7.17
C GLN A 55 -7.68 7.37 -7.25
N GLU A 56 -7.50 8.17 -6.21
CA GLU A 56 -7.95 9.55 -6.19
C GLU A 56 -7.33 10.39 -7.33
N ILE A 57 -6.03 10.17 -7.61
CA ILE A 57 -5.34 10.79 -8.75
C ILE A 57 -5.96 10.35 -10.07
N ALA A 58 -6.20 9.05 -10.27
CA ALA A 58 -6.81 8.55 -11.49
C ALA A 58 -8.23 9.09 -11.69
N ASP A 59 -9.07 9.10 -10.66
CA ASP A 59 -10.44 9.60 -10.72
C ASP A 59 -10.46 11.11 -11.04
N ALA A 60 -9.56 11.89 -10.43
CA ALA A 60 -9.37 13.30 -10.74
C ALA A 60 -8.92 13.51 -12.19
N LEU A 61 -8.03 12.66 -12.71
CA LEU A 61 -7.58 12.71 -14.11
C LEU A 61 -8.68 12.32 -15.08
N ILE A 62 -9.47 11.28 -14.81
CA ILE A 62 -10.64 10.90 -15.62
C ILE A 62 -11.60 12.08 -15.71
N THR A 63 -11.95 12.69 -14.58
CA THR A 63 -12.87 13.84 -14.53
C THR A 63 -12.33 15.02 -15.34
N LYS A 64 -11.03 15.32 -15.23
CA LYS A 64 -10.41 16.42 -15.97
C LYS A 64 -10.22 16.12 -17.46
N LEU A 65 -9.95 14.87 -17.85
CA LEU A 65 -9.82 14.45 -19.25
C LEU A 65 -11.18 14.37 -19.95
N HIS A 66 -12.26 14.12 -19.20
CA HIS A 66 -13.63 14.25 -19.68
C HIS A 66 -14.04 15.71 -19.91
N GLY A 67 -13.66 16.63 -19.02
CA GLY A 67 -14.14 18.02 -19.07
C GLY A 67 -13.20 19.06 -19.70
N ALA A 68 -11.92 18.77 -19.92
CA ALA A 68 -10.91 19.78 -20.30
C ALA A 68 -9.86 19.26 -21.31
N ASP A 69 -9.16 20.20 -21.96
CA ASP A 69 -8.07 19.90 -22.89
C ASP A 69 -6.93 19.14 -22.22
N ALA A 70 -6.64 17.94 -22.73
CA ALA A 70 -5.60 17.04 -22.24
C ALA A 70 -4.21 17.71 -22.16
N ASP A 71 -3.92 18.67 -23.05
CA ASP A 71 -2.64 19.40 -23.03
C ASP A 71 -2.46 20.29 -21.79
N SER A 72 -3.55 20.75 -21.17
CA SER A 72 -3.49 21.54 -19.92
C SER A 72 -3.07 20.67 -18.72
N LEU A 73 -3.29 19.35 -18.80
CA LEU A 73 -2.91 18.41 -17.75
C LEU A 73 -1.43 18.02 -17.80
N LYS A 74 -0.75 18.25 -18.92
CA LYS A 74 0.70 17.96 -19.03
C LYS A 74 1.56 18.90 -18.21
N THR A 75 1.05 20.09 -17.90
CA THR A 75 1.75 21.13 -17.13
C THR A 75 1.15 21.36 -15.75
N ALA A 76 -0.04 20.82 -15.48
CA ALA A 76 -0.72 20.94 -14.21
C ALA A 76 -0.33 19.81 -13.24
N GLU A 77 -0.16 20.16 -11.97
CA GLU A 77 -0.06 19.20 -10.89
C GLU A 77 -1.47 18.74 -10.48
N VAL A 78 -1.67 17.42 -10.37
CA VAL A 78 -2.97 16.84 -10.01
C VAL A 78 -2.83 16.13 -8.67
N LEU A 79 -3.39 16.70 -7.60
CA LEU A 79 -3.34 16.15 -6.24
C LEU A 79 -1.90 15.84 -5.74
N GLY A 80 -0.94 16.69 -6.09
CA GLY A 80 0.48 16.47 -5.76
C GLY A 80 1.23 15.59 -6.77
N ALA A 81 0.53 15.04 -7.76
CA ALA A 81 1.13 14.19 -8.78
C ALA A 81 1.64 15.02 -9.96
N LYS A 82 2.85 14.70 -10.41
CA LYS A 82 3.51 15.35 -11.53
C LYS A 82 3.32 14.55 -12.82
N TYR A 83 3.04 15.24 -13.92
CA TYR A 83 2.96 14.62 -15.23
C TYR A 83 4.33 14.12 -15.68
N VAL A 84 4.36 12.89 -16.21
CA VAL A 84 5.52 12.27 -16.84
C VAL A 84 5.10 11.81 -18.23
N GLU A 85 5.80 12.28 -19.26
CA GLU A 85 5.48 11.96 -20.65
C GLU A 85 5.84 10.50 -21.03
N ASN A 86 6.56 9.79 -20.15
CA ASN A 86 7.08 8.45 -20.41
C ASN A 86 6.14 7.36 -19.88
N ALA A 87 6.04 6.25 -20.61
CA ALA A 87 5.18 5.12 -20.25
C ALA A 87 5.69 4.34 -19.02
N ASP A 88 6.99 4.47 -18.76
CA ASP A 88 7.69 4.00 -17.57
C ASP A 88 7.97 5.18 -16.64
N PHE A 89 7.46 5.09 -15.42
CA PHE A 89 7.65 6.13 -14.41
C PHE A 89 9.14 6.19 -14.02
N PRO A 90 9.80 7.36 -14.14
CA PRO A 90 11.17 7.52 -13.69
C PRO A 90 11.26 7.33 -12.16
N ASP A 91 12.46 6.97 -11.71
CA ASP A 91 12.75 6.94 -10.28
C ASP A 91 12.33 8.26 -9.62
N PRO A 92 11.55 8.19 -8.54
CA PRO A 92 11.07 9.38 -7.87
C PRO A 92 12.23 10.13 -7.22
N SER A 93 12.13 11.46 -7.21
CA SER A 93 13.08 12.32 -6.50
C SER A 93 12.91 12.20 -4.97
N SER A 94 11.72 11.84 -4.48
CA SER A 94 11.42 11.62 -3.06
C SER A 94 10.74 10.29 -2.76
N SER A 95 10.69 9.89 -1.48
CA SER A 95 10.04 8.65 -1.03
C SER A 95 8.51 8.64 -1.19
N ASP A 96 7.91 9.81 -1.36
CA ASP A 96 6.46 10.04 -1.33
C ASP A 96 5.99 10.77 -2.60
N ASP A 97 6.82 10.74 -3.65
CA ASP A 97 6.47 11.35 -4.93
C ASP A 97 5.26 10.64 -5.55
N LYS A 98 4.48 11.43 -6.26
CA LYS A 98 3.34 10.97 -7.04
C LYS A 98 3.57 11.37 -8.48
N GLN A 99 3.32 10.45 -9.38
CA GLN A 99 3.52 10.65 -10.81
C GLN A 99 2.31 10.14 -11.57
N PHE A 100 1.99 10.77 -12.69
CA PHE A 100 0.96 10.28 -13.59
C PHE A 100 1.36 10.47 -15.05
N THR A 101 0.85 9.60 -15.90
CA THR A 101 0.96 9.73 -17.35
C THR A 101 -0.38 9.38 -17.97
N PHE A 102 -0.67 9.93 -19.13
CA PHE A 102 -1.83 9.55 -19.92
C PHE A 102 -1.44 9.48 -21.39
N ILE A 103 -1.91 8.44 -22.05
CA ILE A 103 -1.62 8.17 -23.46
C ILE A 103 -2.96 8.13 -24.20
N PRO A 104 -3.14 8.92 -25.26
CA PRO A 104 -4.34 8.81 -26.10
C PRO A 104 -4.37 7.43 -26.75
N VAL A 105 -5.52 6.78 -26.69
CA VAL A 105 -5.80 5.49 -27.30
C VAL A 105 -6.80 5.75 -28.42
N GLU A 106 -6.33 5.64 -29.67
CA GLU A 106 -7.18 5.86 -30.85
C GLU A 106 -8.33 4.86 -30.93
N LYS A 107 -8.12 3.59 -30.55
CA LYS A 107 -9.17 2.59 -30.33
C LYS A 107 -8.71 1.58 -29.29
N ASP A 108 -9.47 1.44 -28.20
CA ASP A 108 -9.25 0.32 -27.27
C ASP A 108 -9.81 -0.98 -27.85
N ALA A 109 -9.63 -2.11 -27.17
CA ALA A 109 -10.08 -3.43 -27.66
C ALA A 109 -11.60 -3.47 -27.99
N ASP A 110 -12.38 -2.60 -27.34
CA ASP A 110 -13.83 -2.45 -27.53
C ASP A 110 -14.22 -1.38 -28.57
N GLY A 111 -13.25 -0.76 -29.25
CA GLY A 111 -13.48 0.23 -30.31
C GLY A 111 -13.73 1.67 -29.84
N ILE A 112 -13.63 1.91 -28.53
CA ILE A 112 -13.85 3.23 -27.90
C ILE A 112 -12.56 4.05 -27.93
N GLU A 113 -12.65 5.29 -28.39
CA GLU A 113 -11.54 6.25 -28.34
C GLU A 113 -11.44 6.88 -26.94
N GLY A 114 -10.23 7.07 -26.43
CA GLY A 114 -10.05 7.59 -25.08
C GLY A 114 -8.61 7.85 -24.67
N TYR A 115 -8.39 7.87 -23.37
CA TYR A 115 -7.09 8.06 -22.74
C TYR A 115 -6.84 6.93 -21.76
N ARG A 116 -5.69 6.28 -21.91
CA ARG A 116 -5.17 5.35 -20.89
C ARG A 116 -4.36 6.15 -19.88
N ILE A 117 -4.86 6.20 -18.66
CA ILE A 117 -4.24 6.91 -17.54
C ILE A 117 -3.44 5.89 -16.74
N LYS A 118 -2.21 6.24 -16.38
CA LYS A 118 -1.43 5.53 -15.38
C LYS A 118 -1.10 6.50 -14.25
N ALA A 119 -1.27 6.07 -13.02
CA ALA A 119 -0.84 6.79 -11.83
C ALA A 119 0.12 5.92 -11.02
N ALA A 120 1.19 6.51 -10.51
CA ALA A 120 2.15 5.87 -9.62
C ALA A 120 2.29 6.69 -8.34
N VAL A 121 2.14 6.03 -7.20
CA VAL A 121 2.38 6.60 -5.88
C VAL A 121 3.49 5.81 -5.22
N TYR A 122 4.59 6.49 -4.92
CA TYR A 122 5.73 5.91 -4.23
C TYR A 122 5.53 6.02 -2.72
N PHE A 123 5.97 4.99 -2.00
CA PHE A 123 5.91 4.97 -0.54
C PHE A 123 7.08 4.15 -0.01
N THR A 124 7.50 4.43 1.22
CA THR A 124 8.46 3.58 1.94
C THR A 124 7.76 2.68 2.93
N ASP A 125 8.06 1.40 2.83
CA ASP A 125 7.77 0.40 3.86
C ASP A 125 9.08 0.11 4.61
N GLY A 126 9.04 -0.45 5.82
CA GLY A 126 10.22 -0.72 6.65
C GLY A 126 11.27 -1.67 6.03
N SER A 127 11.06 -2.11 4.78
CA SER A 127 11.98 -2.92 3.97
C SER A 127 12.57 -2.17 2.75
N GLY A 128 12.15 -0.93 2.48
CA GLY A 128 12.62 -0.14 1.35
C GLY A 128 11.51 0.65 0.63
N ARG A 129 11.89 1.32 -0.46
CA ARG A 129 10.96 2.04 -1.33
C ARG A 129 10.13 1.05 -2.15
N LYS A 130 8.83 1.28 -2.22
CA LYS A 130 7.85 0.55 -3.01
C LYS A 130 6.99 1.55 -3.79
N CYS A 131 6.27 1.07 -4.79
CA CYS A 131 5.31 1.87 -5.52
C CYS A 131 4.01 1.11 -5.72
N VAL A 132 2.89 1.83 -5.70
CA VAL A 132 1.60 1.34 -6.20
C VAL A 132 1.36 2.02 -7.53
N GLN A 133 1.15 1.21 -8.57
CA GLN A 133 0.77 1.69 -9.89
C GLN A 133 -0.67 1.30 -10.18
N MET A 134 -1.44 2.24 -10.69
CA MET A 134 -2.81 2.01 -11.13
C MET A 134 -2.96 2.45 -12.57
N THR A 135 -3.64 1.62 -13.37
CA THR A 135 -3.99 1.96 -14.76
C THR A 135 -5.50 2.07 -14.86
N ALA A 136 -5.98 3.15 -15.46
CA ALA A 136 -7.38 3.43 -15.70
C ALA A 136 -7.60 3.85 -17.16
N PHE A 137 -8.85 3.81 -17.61
CA PHE A 137 -9.25 4.26 -18.95
C PHE A 137 -10.36 5.30 -18.83
N SER A 138 -10.24 6.37 -19.62
CA SER A 138 -11.24 7.43 -19.75
C SER A 138 -11.64 7.54 -21.21
N ALA A 139 -12.90 7.24 -21.54
CA ALA A 139 -13.44 7.43 -22.89
C ALA A 139 -13.52 8.93 -23.22
N LYS A 140 -13.23 9.34 -24.46
CA LYS A 140 -13.46 10.72 -24.89
C LYS A 140 -14.98 10.92 -25.11
N ASP A 141 -15.53 12.05 -24.70
CA ASP A 141 -16.97 12.33 -24.90
C ASP A 141 -17.31 12.18 -26.39
N GLY A 142 -18.08 11.14 -26.73
CA GLY A 142 -18.37 10.79 -28.13
C GLY A 142 -18.76 9.35 -28.44
N ASP A 143 -18.57 8.37 -27.54
CA ASP A 143 -19.06 7.00 -27.80
C ASP A 143 -19.25 6.23 -26.48
N ALA A 144 -20.31 6.57 -25.76
CA ALA A 144 -20.97 5.63 -24.86
C ALA A 144 -22.24 5.15 -25.58
N PRO A 145 -22.46 3.84 -25.76
CA PRO A 145 -23.74 3.33 -26.22
C PRO A 145 -24.89 3.64 -25.24
#